data_AF-A0A7C4R8S9-F1
#
_entry.id   AF-A0A7C4R8S9-F1
#
_cell.length_a   1.000
_cell.length_b   1.000
_cell.length_c   1.000
_cell.angle_alpha   90.00
_cell.angle_beta   90.00
_cell.angle_gamma   90.00
#
_symmetry.space_group_name_H-M   'P 1'
#
loop_
_entity.id
_entity.type
_entity.pdbx_description
1 polymer ?
#
loop_
_entity_poly.entity_id
_entity_poly.type
_entity_poly.pdbx_seq_one_letter_code
_entity_poly.pdbx_strand_id
1 'polypeptide(L)'
;MRTRFFPSERLETSFPWPLWALGWLAVFRASLWLAWEPALAEPLVRLVGWKYLLGALPFLACAAGLWRRERWAAWGMIALAAADLALLALWPRSFFAYLVDSEILPFAVLLSGVMLVCGGPLGDAAVLALAPRLLRLTAAPRAPRAAGRQG
;
A
#
# COMPACT_ATOMS: atom_id res chain seq x y z
N MET A 1 10.86 -21.85 12.08
CA MET A 1 10.92 -20.36 12.12
C MET A 1 9.50 -19.82 12.21
N ARG A 2 9.12 -19.14 13.31
CA ARG A 2 7.77 -18.58 13.48
C ARG A 2 7.68 -17.30 12.65
N THR A 3 7.06 -17.35 11.47
CA THR A 3 6.79 -16.19 10.62
C THR A 3 5.82 -15.26 11.35
N ARG A 4 6.35 -14.26 12.06
CA ARG A 4 5.54 -13.19 12.63
C ARG A 4 5.13 -12.27 11.49
N PHE A 5 3.89 -12.39 11.02
CA PHE A 5 3.32 -11.52 9.99
C PHE A 5 3.32 -10.04 10.41
N PHE A 6 3.15 -9.81 11.71
CA PHE A 6 3.08 -8.49 12.32
C PHE A 6 4.13 -8.40 13.43
N PRO A 7 5.41 -8.11 13.11
CA PRO A 7 6.44 -7.97 14.13
C PRO A 7 6.13 -6.77 15.04
N SER A 8 6.18 -6.97 16.36
CA SER A 8 5.97 -5.90 17.35
C SER A 8 7.00 -4.79 17.24
N GLU A 9 8.18 -5.11 16.69
CA GLU A 9 9.26 -4.15 16.43
C GLU A 9 8.81 -2.98 15.55
N ARG A 10 7.73 -3.12 14.76
CA ARG A 10 7.18 -2.00 13.96
C ARG A 10 6.62 -0.86 14.80
N LEU A 11 6.30 -1.11 16.06
CA LEU A 11 5.73 -0.12 16.98
C LEU A 11 6.84 0.61 17.76
N GLU A 12 8.09 0.17 17.63
CA GLU A 12 9.24 0.82 18.26
C GLU A 12 9.62 2.09 17.49
N THR A 13 10.02 3.14 18.20
CA THR A 13 10.51 4.40 17.61
C THR A 13 11.78 4.24 16.79
N SER A 14 12.54 3.16 17.02
CA SER A 14 13.73 2.78 16.27
C SER A 14 13.42 2.20 14.88
N PHE A 15 12.15 1.84 14.62
CA PHE A 15 11.76 1.26 13.36
C PHE A 15 11.82 2.33 12.25
N PRO A 16 12.37 2.00 11.07
CA PRO A 16 12.48 2.95 9.98
C PRO A 16 11.09 3.38 9.52
N TRP A 17 10.76 4.64 9.83
CA TRP A 17 9.48 5.25 9.51
C TRP A 17 9.04 5.06 8.04
N PRO A 18 9.94 5.04 7.02
CA PRO A 18 9.48 4.86 5.63
C PRO A 18 8.87 3.48 5.40
N LEU A 19 9.45 2.41 5.98
CA LEU A 19 8.90 1.06 5.84
C LEU A 19 7.57 0.94 6.60
N TRP A 20 7.44 1.65 7.72
CA TRP A 20 6.21 1.68 8.51
C TRP A 20 5.09 2.38 7.75
N ALA A 21 5.34 3.60 7.28
CA ALA A 21 4.38 4.43 6.57
C ALA A 21 3.93 3.78 5.26
N LEU A 22 4.86 3.22 4.48
CA LEU A 22 4.53 2.53 3.23
C LEU A 22 3.80 1.20 3.45
N GLY A 23 4.08 0.49 4.54
CA GLY A 23 3.29 -0.67 4.93
C GLY A 23 1.84 -0.30 5.21
N TRP A 24 1.60 0.81 5.93
CA TRP A 24 0.25 1.33 6.14
C TRP A 24 -0.40 1.84 4.86
N LEU A 25 0.34 2.54 4.00
CA LEU A 25 -0.14 2.98 2.69
C LEU A 25 -0.65 1.80 1.86
N ALA A 26 0.08 0.70 1.83
CA ALA A 26 -0.34 -0.52 1.13
C ALA A 26 -1.59 -1.15 1.74
N VAL A 27 -1.73 -1.15 3.07
CA VAL A 27 -2.98 -1.58 3.74
C VAL A 27 -4.13 -0.66 3.38
N PHE A 28 -3.96 0.66 3.44
CA PHE A 28 -4.98 1.61 3.04
C PHE A 28 -5.39 1.40 1.60
N ARG A 29 -4.44 1.21 0.68
CA ARG A 29 -4.74 0.93 -0.72
C ARG A 29 -5.55 -0.35 -0.91
N ALA A 30 -5.19 -1.43 -0.22
CA ALA A 30 -5.97 -2.67 -0.21
C ALA A 30 -7.40 -2.44 0.31
N SER A 31 -7.54 -1.66 1.39
CA SER A 31 -8.84 -1.30 1.95
C SER A 31 -9.66 -0.44 1.01
N LEU A 32 -9.06 0.56 0.35
CA LEU A 32 -9.73 1.38 -0.66
C LEU A 32 -10.18 0.53 -1.84
N TRP A 33 -9.37 -0.46 -2.23
CA TRP A 33 -9.71 -1.35 -3.33
C TRP A 33 -10.84 -2.33 -3.02
N LEU A 34 -11.01 -2.66 -1.74
CA LEU A 34 -12.15 -3.44 -1.26
C LEU A 34 -13.39 -2.58 -0.99
N ALA A 35 -13.20 -1.33 -0.54
CA ALA A 35 -14.27 -0.41 -0.18
C ALA A 35 -14.87 0.30 -1.40
N TRP A 36 -14.17 0.34 -2.53
CA TRP A 36 -14.69 0.92 -3.76
C TRP A 36 -15.72 -0.03 -4.38
N GLU A 37 -16.97 0.12 -3.93
CA GLU A 37 -18.10 -0.64 -4.44
C GLU A 37 -18.44 -0.17 -5.87
N PRO A 38 -18.37 -1.04 -6.88
CA PRO A 38 -19.01 -0.72 -8.14
C PRO A 38 -20.54 -0.74 -7.90
N ALA A 39 -21.27 0.26 -8.38
CA ALA A 39 -22.73 0.27 -8.37
C ALA A 39 -23.28 -0.80 -9.35
N LEU A 40 -23.07 -2.07 -9.03
CA LEU A 40 -23.44 -3.23 -9.83
C LEU A 40 -24.51 -4.04 -9.11
N ALA A 41 -25.35 -4.71 -9.90
CA ALA A 41 -26.39 -5.60 -9.38
C ALA A 41 -25.78 -6.72 -8.51
N GLU A 42 -26.45 -7.05 -7.40
CA GLU A 42 -26.03 -8.01 -6.37
C GLU A 42 -25.47 -9.37 -6.86
N PRO A 43 -26.05 -10.03 -7.89
CA PRO A 43 -25.47 -11.28 -8.42
C PRO A 43 -24.13 -11.07 -9.14
N LEU A 44 -23.91 -9.91 -9.78
CA LEU A 44 -22.62 -9.56 -10.39
C LEU A 44 -21.57 -9.23 -9.33
N VAL A 45 -21.96 -8.60 -8.21
CA VAL A 45 -21.04 -8.33 -7.10
C VAL A 45 -20.50 -9.63 -6.51
N ARG A 46 -21.32 -10.68 -6.34
CA ARG A 46 -20.83 -12.00 -5.90
C ARG A 46 -19.91 -12.67 -6.91
N LEU A 47 -20.18 -12.49 -8.20
CA LEU A 47 -19.40 -13.10 -9.28
C LEU A 47 -18.09 -12.36 -9.58
N VAL A 48 -17.99 -11.06 -9.30
CA VAL A 48 -16.83 -10.21 -9.64
C VAL A 48 -16.08 -9.72 -8.38
N GLY A 49 -16.71 -9.80 -7.20
CA GLY A 49 -16.16 -9.40 -5.91
C GLY A 49 -14.81 -10.03 -5.57
N TRP A 50 -14.59 -11.30 -5.95
CA TRP A 50 -13.31 -11.99 -5.75
C TRP A 50 -12.15 -11.35 -6.52
N LYS A 51 -12.42 -10.65 -7.63
CA LYS A 51 -11.40 -9.92 -8.40
C LYS A 51 -10.82 -8.76 -7.59
N TYR A 52 -11.65 -8.10 -6.78
CA TYR A 52 -11.20 -7.03 -5.88
C TYR A 52 -10.31 -7.56 -4.75
N LEU A 53 -10.63 -8.75 -4.23
CA LEU A 53 -9.74 -9.45 -3.29
C LEU A 53 -8.39 -9.79 -3.91
N LEU A 54 -8.37 -10.28 -5.16
CA LEU A 54 -7.11 -10.53 -5.87
C LEU A 54 -6.30 -9.26 -6.11
N GLY A 55 -6.95 -8.12 -6.33
CA GLY A 55 -6.28 -6.83 -6.42
C GLY A 55 -5.72 -6.35 -5.08
N ALA A 56 -6.40 -6.61 -3.97
CA ALA A 56 -6.00 -6.19 -2.63
C ALA A 56 -4.88 -7.05 -2.02
N LEU A 57 -4.89 -8.35 -2.28
CA LEU A 57 -3.91 -9.32 -1.78
C LEU A 57 -2.43 -8.94 -2.01
N PRO A 58 -1.98 -8.53 -3.21
CA PRO A 58 -0.58 -8.18 -3.43
C PRO A 58 -0.14 -6.98 -2.56
N PHE A 59 -1.02 -6.00 -2.33
CA PHE A 59 -0.72 -4.88 -1.44
C PHE A 59 -0.58 -5.32 0.02
N LEU A 60 -1.47 -6.20 0.50
CA LEU A 60 -1.38 -6.76 1.85
C LEU A 60 -0.12 -7.62 2.05
N ALA A 61 0.25 -8.42 1.05
CA ALA A 61 1.48 -9.21 1.06
C ALA A 61 2.72 -8.30 1.11
N CYS A 62 2.73 -7.23 0.31
CA CYS A 62 3.79 -6.23 0.33
C CYS A 62 3.87 -5.49 1.67
N ALA A 63 2.74 -5.14 2.29
CA ALA A 63 2.71 -4.51 3.61
C ALA A 63 3.36 -5.40 4.68
N ALA A 64 2.96 -6.68 4.73
CA ALA A 64 3.53 -7.65 5.66
C ALA A 64 5.04 -7.85 5.43
N GLY A 65 5.47 -7.93 4.17
CA GLY A 65 6.89 -8.07 3.84
C GLY A 65 7.71 -6.82 4.14
N LEU A 66 7.17 -5.62 3.94
CA LEU A 66 7.79 -4.34 4.28
C LEU A 66 8.06 -4.22 5.78
N TRP A 67 7.07 -4.57 6.62
CA TRP A 67 7.24 -4.57 8.07
C TRP A 67 8.23 -5.63 8.56
N ARG A 68 8.41 -6.72 7.80
CA ARG A 68 9.46 -7.72 8.03
C ARG A 68 10.84 -7.32 7.47
N ARG A 69 10.92 -6.17 6.79
CA ARG A 69 12.08 -5.63 6.06
C ARG A 69 12.58 -6.53 4.93
N GLU A 70 11.68 -7.23 4.26
CA GLU A 70 12.01 -8.15 3.17
C GLU A 70 12.23 -7.38 1.86
N ARG A 71 13.32 -7.70 1.14
CA ARG A 71 13.65 -7.05 -0.14
C ARG A 71 12.60 -7.30 -1.23
N TRP A 72 12.00 -8.49 -1.27
CA TRP A 72 10.99 -8.83 -2.28
C TRP A 72 9.74 -7.94 -2.16
N ALA A 73 9.39 -7.50 -0.95
CA ALA A 73 8.24 -6.64 -0.72
C ALA A 73 8.50 -5.17 -1.10
N ALA A 74 9.74 -4.70 -0.92
CA ALA A 74 10.15 -3.41 -1.45
C ALA A 74 10.09 -3.41 -2.99
N TRP A 75 10.63 -4.44 -3.65
CA TRP A 75 10.51 -4.60 -5.09
C TRP A 75 9.05 -4.76 -5.54
N GLY A 76 8.23 -5.50 -4.79
CA GLY A 76 6.80 -5.65 -5.04
C GLY A 76 6.06 -4.31 -5.04
N MET A 77 6.28 -3.47 -4.02
CA MET A 77 5.69 -2.13 -3.97
C MET A 77 6.16 -1.23 -5.12
N ILE A 78 7.45 -1.25 -5.43
CA ILE A 78 8.02 -0.46 -6.53
C ILE A 78 7.40 -0.91 -7.86
N ALA A 79 7.29 -2.22 -8.09
CA ALA A 79 6.71 -2.78 -9.30
C ALA A 79 5.23 -2.45 -9.44
N LEU A 80 4.44 -2.58 -8.36
CA LEU A 80 3.03 -2.20 -8.35
C LEU A 80 2.84 -0.71 -8.62
N ALA A 81 3.64 0.14 -7.98
CA ALA A 81 3.58 1.60 -8.18
C ALA A 81 3.98 2.01 -9.60
N ALA A 82 5.03 1.40 -10.15
CA ALA A 82 5.43 1.63 -11.54
C ALA A 82 4.37 1.15 -12.53
N ALA A 83 3.74 0.00 -12.27
CA ALA A 83 2.69 -0.54 -13.13
C ALA A 83 1.44 0.34 -13.12
N ASP A 84 1.03 0.85 -11.96
CA ASP A 84 -0.12 1.76 -11.83
C ASP A 84 0.11 3.07 -12.59
N LEU A 85 1.28 3.70 -12.42
CA LEU A 85 1.66 4.90 -13.16
C LEU A 85 1.79 4.64 -14.68
N ALA A 86 2.35 3.49 -15.07
CA ALA A 86 2.42 3.11 -16.48
C ALA A 86 1.01 2.92 -17.08
N LEU A 87 0.09 2.30 -16.33
CA LEU A 87 -1.30 2.14 -16.73
C LEU A 87 -1.98 3.51 -16.90
N LEU A 88 -1.75 4.44 -15.97
CA LEU A 88 -2.26 5.81 -16.05
C LEU A 88 -1.68 6.55 -17.25
N ALA A 89 -0.39 6.38 -17.55
CA ALA A 89 0.25 6.99 -18.72
C ALA A 89 -0.29 6.44 -20.04
N LEU A 90 -0.62 5.15 -20.11
CA LEU A 90 -1.22 4.51 -21.28
C LEU A 90 -2.70 4.84 -21.44
N TRP A 91 -3.43 4.99 -20.34
CA TRP A 91 -4.86 5.31 -20.32
C TRP A 91 -5.15 6.49 -19.39
N PRO A 92 -4.86 7.74 -19.78
CA PRO A 92 -5.03 8.91 -18.93
C PRO A 92 -6.48 9.14 -18.47
N ARG A 93 -7.47 8.56 -19.17
CA ARG A 93 -8.87 8.56 -18.75
C ARG A 93 -9.12 7.84 -17.42
N SER A 94 -8.23 6.93 -17.00
CA SER A 94 -8.33 6.30 -15.67
C SER A 94 -8.10 7.29 -14.53
N PHE A 95 -7.52 8.48 -14.79
CA PHE A 95 -7.34 9.52 -13.79
C PHE A 95 -8.68 9.94 -13.15
N PHE A 96 -9.75 9.99 -13.94
CA PHE A 96 -11.09 10.36 -13.44
C PHE A 96 -11.64 9.36 -12.44
N ALA A 97 -11.16 8.11 -12.43
CA ALA A 97 -11.58 7.12 -11.44
C ALA A 97 -11.11 7.44 -10.01
N TYR A 98 -10.10 8.30 -9.86
CA TYR A 98 -9.63 8.76 -8.55
C TYR A 98 -10.36 10.03 -8.07
N LEU A 99 -11.15 10.66 -8.93
CA LEU A 99 -11.99 11.80 -8.58
C LEU A 99 -13.35 11.29 -8.13
N VAL A 100 -13.65 11.52 -6.85
CA VAL A 100 -14.90 11.11 -6.22
C VAL A 100 -15.93 12.19 -6.43
N ASP A 101 -16.95 11.91 -7.24
CA ASP A 101 -18.11 12.77 -7.35
C ASP A 101 -19.00 12.63 -6.11
N SER A 102 -19.31 13.77 -5.49
CA SER A 102 -20.23 13.83 -4.36
C SER A 102 -21.05 15.11 -4.47
N GLU A 103 -22.33 15.04 -4.08
CA GLU A 103 -23.24 16.19 -4.02
C GLU A 103 -22.72 17.28 -3.05
N ILE A 104 -21.87 16.89 -2.09
CA ILE A 104 -21.28 17.77 -1.10
C ILE A 104 -19.82 18.04 -1.48
N LEU A 105 -19.55 19.22 -2.05
CA LEU A 105 -18.23 19.64 -2.54
C LEU A 105 -17.05 19.37 -1.57
N PRO A 106 -17.10 19.71 -0.26
CA PRO A 106 -15.98 19.44 0.63
C PRO A 106 -15.71 17.93 0.82
N PHE A 107 -16.73 17.09 0.76
CA PHE A 107 -16.56 15.63 0.80
C PHE A 107 -15.94 15.11 -0.50
N ALA A 108 -16.38 15.61 -1.66
CA ALA A 108 -15.78 15.27 -2.95
C ALA A 108 -14.27 15.58 -2.97
N VAL A 109 -13.88 16.79 -2.55
CA VAL A 109 -12.47 17.21 -2.50
C VAL A 109 -11.67 16.36 -1.53
N LEU A 110 -12.19 16.11 -0.33
CA LEU A 110 -11.51 15.31 0.68
C LEU A 110 -11.30 13.86 0.21
N LEU A 111 -12.36 13.21 -0.27
CA LEU A 111 -12.31 11.82 -0.71
C LEU A 111 -11.44 11.65 -1.97
N SER A 112 -11.52 12.59 -2.92
CA SER A 112 -10.62 12.62 -4.09
C SER A 112 -9.17 12.79 -3.68
N GLY A 113 -8.89 13.67 -2.71
CA GLY A 113 -7.55 13.86 -2.16
C GLY A 113 -7.01 12.59 -1.50
N VAL A 114 -7.84 11.92 -0.70
CA VAL A 114 -7.49 10.62 -0.09
C VAL A 114 -7.25 9.57 -1.17
N MET A 115 -8.08 9.50 -2.20
CA MET A 115 -7.91 8.55 -3.30
C MET A 115 -6.62 8.81 -4.08
N LEU A 116 -6.32 10.07 -4.43
CA LEU A 116 -5.09 10.44 -5.14
C LEU A 116 -3.82 10.10 -4.36
N VAL A 117 -3.82 10.30 -3.04
CA VAL A 117 -2.65 10.07 -2.17
C VAL A 117 -2.53 8.61 -1.74
N CYS A 118 -3.61 8.00 -1.29
CA CYS A 118 -3.59 6.66 -0.70
C CYS A 118 -3.77 5.54 -1.73
N GLY A 119 -4.56 5.78 -2.77
CA GLY A 119 -4.92 4.80 -3.79
C GLY A 119 -4.37 5.08 -5.18
N GLY A 120 -3.87 6.30 -5.43
CA GLY A 120 -3.62 6.81 -6.77
C GLY A 120 -2.20 7.31 -7.01
N PRO A 121 -2.01 8.09 -8.10
CA PRO A 121 -0.70 8.34 -8.67
C PRO A 121 0.25 9.16 -7.77
N LEU A 122 -0.28 9.96 -6.84
CA LEU A 122 0.57 10.71 -5.91
C LEU A 122 1.24 9.77 -4.91
N GLY A 123 0.51 8.76 -4.43
CA GLY A 123 1.07 7.69 -3.60
C GLY A 123 2.14 6.90 -4.34
N ASP A 124 1.90 6.58 -5.60
CA ASP A 124 2.86 5.84 -6.43
C ASP A 124 4.13 6.62 -6.73
N ALA A 125 3.99 7.91 -7.06
CA ALA A 125 5.13 8.80 -7.24
C ALA A 125 5.97 8.87 -5.96
N ALA A 126 5.33 8.95 -4.78
CA ALA A 126 6.02 8.93 -3.50
C ALA A 126 6.75 7.59 -3.25
N VAL A 127 6.11 6.44 -3.55
CA VAL A 127 6.74 5.12 -3.45
C VAL A 127 7.99 5.03 -4.32
N LEU A 128 7.90 5.47 -5.58
CA LEU A 128 9.04 5.45 -6.52
C LEU A 128 10.14 6.43 -6.11
N ALA A 129 9.80 7.61 -5.60
CA ALA A 129 10.78 8.56 -5.07
C ALA A 129 11.52 7.99 -3.86
N LEU A 130 10.84 7.18 -3.02
CA LEU A 130 11.44 6.51 -1.88
C LEU A 130 12.10 5.16 -2.22
N ALA A 131 11.99 4.65 -3.45
CA ALA A 131 12.57 3.38 -3.90
C ALA A 131 14.05 3.18 -3.50
N PRO A 132 14.98 4.12 -3.76
CA PRO A 132 16.39 3.91 -3.39
C PRO A 132 16.57 3.80 -1.87
N ARG A 133 15.75 4.50 -1.08
CA ARG A 133 15.80 4.45 0.38
C ARG A 133 15.20 3.14 0.92
N LEU A 134 14.09 2.67 0.33
CA LEU A 134 13.46 1.38 0.63
C LEU A 134 14.43 0.21 0.45
N LEU A 135 15.13 0.18 -0.67
CA LEU A 135 16.08 -0.88 -1.00
C LEU A 135 17.27 -0.86 -0.02
N ARG A 136 17.76 0.31 0.38
CA ARG A 136 18.81 0.43 1.41
C ARG A 136 18.32 -0.05 2.79
N LEU A 137 17.11 0.33 3.19
CA LEU A 137 16.54 -0.02 4.50
C LEU A 137 16.20 -1.51 4.63
N THR A 138 15.84 -2.17 3.53
CA THR A 138 15.62 -3.62 3.47
C THR A 138 16.89 -4.42 3.21
N ALA A 139 17.97 -3.77 2.75
CA ALA A 139 19.29 -4.37 2.62
C ALA A 139 20.09 -4.38 3.92
N ALA A 140 19.81 -3.48 4.86
CA ALA A 140 20.50 -3.43 6.14
C ALA A 140 20.23 -4.71 6.96
N PRO A 141 21.27 -5.41 7.46
CA PRO A 141 21.08 -6.58 8.31
C PRO A 141 20.23 -6.20 9.54
N ARG A 142 19.34 -7.11 9.97
CA ARG A 142 18.66 -6.97 11.27
C ARG A 142 19.76 -6.78 12.31
N ALA A 143 19.80 -5.61 12.94
CA ALA A 143 20.70 -5.40 14.06
C ALA A 143 20.48 -6.57 15.04
N PRO A 144 21.54 -7.27 15.47
CA PRO A 144 21.38 -8.34 16.43
C PRO A 144 20.65 -7.76 17.64
N ARG A 145 19.55 -8.41 18.04
CA ARG A 145 18.87 -8.08 19.30
C ARG A 145 19.95 -8.02 20.37
N ALA A 146 20.09 -6.86 21.01
CA ALA A 146 20.86 -6.78 22.24
C ALA A 146 20.29 -7.85 23.18
N ALA A 147 21.03 -8.94 23.31
CA ALA A 147 20.78 -9.94 24.32
C ALA A 147 20.97 -9.23 25.67
N GLY A 148 19.97 -9.34 26.55
CA GLY A 148 20.11 -8.95 27.94
C GLY A 148 19.60 -7.55 28.27
N ARG A 149 18.37 -7.51 28.79
CA ARG A 149 18.14 -6.93 30.12
C ARG A 149 17.23 -7.89 30.88
N GLN A 150 17.87 -8.86 31.52
CA GLN A 150 17.41 -9.34 32.81
C GLN A 150 17.76 -8.25 33.82
N GLY A 151 16.80 -7.93 34.70
CA GLY A 151 16.86 -6.90 35.71
C GLY A 151 15.45 -6.70 36.23
#